data_AF-A0A366LNN9-F1
#
_entry.id   AF-A0A366LNN9-F1
#
_cell.length_a   1.000
_cell.length_b   1.000
_cell.length_c   1.000
_cell.angle_alpha   90.00
_cell.angle_beta   90.00
_cell.angle_gamma   90.00
#
_symmetry.space_group_name_H-M   'P 1'
#
loop_
_entity.id
_entity.type
_entity.pdbx_description
1 polymer ?
#
loop_
_entity_poly.entity_id
_entity_poly.type
_entity_poly.pdbx_seq_one_letter_code
_entity_poly.pdbx_strand_id
1 'polypeptide(L)'
;MKSGQRAKRLSIVMAAAAVMTTFAGTASAATAEATALPSDCHAEILGWNHTGATCAQSNGGWYQAIAQCQSAEGDITPRSGPWRQDGNSLSYCLGTETAISAQYATTP
;
A
#
# COMPACT_ATOMS: atom_id res chain seq x y z
N MET A 1 74.86 -3.93 -11.01
CA MET A 1 75.65 -2.68 -11.15
C MET A 1 75.01 -1.82 -12.23
N LYS A 2 74.90 -0.51 -11.94
CA LYS A 2 74.39 0.66 -12.71
C LYS A 2 74.19 0.57 -14.24
N SER A 3 73.10 1.22 -14.69
CA SER A 3 72.93 2.16 -15.84
C SER A 3 71.57 1.89 -16.53
N GLY A 4 70.70 2.82 -16.91
CA GLY A 4 70.73 4.28 -16.98
C GLY A 4 69.35 4.83 -17.39
N GLN A 5 69.19 6.14 -17.24
CA GLN A 5 68.00 6.94 -17.58
C GLN A 5 67.58 6.82 -19.06
N ARG A 6 66.28 7.03 -19.35
CA ARG A 6 65.80 8.16 -20.19
C ARG A 6 64.26 8.20 -20.35
N ALA A 7 63.75 9.42 -20.25
CA ALA A 7 62.56 9.96 -20.94
C ALA A 7 61.19 9.41 -20.50
N LYS A 8 60.11 10.18 -20.41
CA LYS A 8 59.81 11.53 -20.91
C LYS A 8 58.63 12.07 -20.08
N ARG A 9 58.65 13.38 -19.91
CA ARG A 9 57.57 14.25 -19.42
C ARG A 9 56.22 13.86 -20.02
N LEU A 10 55.14 13.90 -19.23
CA LEU A 10 54.07 14.86 -19.47
C LEU A 10 53.12 14.92 -18.27
N SER A 11 53.02 16.12 -17.72
CA SER A 11 52.10 16.55 -16.69
C SER A 11 50.66 16.48 -17.18
N ILE A 12 49.75 15.92 -16.39
CA ILE A 12 48.39 16.47 -16.27
C ILE A 12 48.01 16.41 -14.79
N VAL A 13 48.07 17.59 -14.17
CA VAL A 13 47.45 17.87 -12.88
C VAL A 13 45.95 17.98 -13.14
N MET A 14 45.16 17.03 -12.62
CA MET A 14 43.73 17.26 -12.39
C MET A 14 43.50 17.33 -10.89
N ALA A 15 43.59 18.55 -10.38
CA ALA A 15 43.00 18.92 -9.11
C ALA A 15 41.48 18.96 -9.30
N ALA A 16 40.80 17.87 -8.93
CA ALA A 16 39.36 17.92 -8.69
C ALA A 16 39.17 18.07 -7.18
N ALA A 17 38.95 19.30 -6.74
CA ALA A 17 38.48 19.60 -5.40
C ALA A 17 37.06 19.03 -5.27
N ALA A 18 36.96 17.84 -4.67
CA ALA A 18 35.68 17.28 -4.27
C ALA A 18 35.19 18.05 -3.04
N VAL A 19 34.31 19.02 -3.26
CA VAL A 19 33.50 19.65 -2.21
C VAL A 19 32.61 18.56 -1.63
N MET A 20 32.99 18.01 -0.48
CA MET A 20 32.10 17.18 0.33
C MET A 20 31.06 18.10 0.99
N THR A 21 29.99 18.43 0.26
CA THR A 21 28.75 18.90 0.89
C THR A 21 28.16 17.75 1.69
N THR A 22 28.33 17.82 3.00
CA THR A 22 27.57 17.04 3.99
C THR A 22 26.08 17.28 3.76
N PHE A 23 25.42 16.36 3.08
CA PHE A 23 23.98 16.23 3.16
C PHE A 23 23.67 15.75 4.58
N ALA A 24 23.38 16.67 5.48
CA ALA A 24 22.64 16.36 6.70
C ALA A 24 21.22 15.98 6.26
N GLY A 25 21.06 14.74 5.79
CA GLY A 25 19.75 14.13 5.67
C GLY A 25 19.17 14.08 7.07
N THR A 26 18.21 14.97 7.37
CA THR A 26 17.28 14.76 8.47
C THR A 26 16.61 13.43 8.20
N ALA A 27 17.07 12.37 8.89
CA ALA A 27 16.35 11.14 8.96
C ALA A 27 15.00 11.49 9.61
N SER A 28 13.96 11.60 8.79
CA SER A 28 12.60 11.60 9.28
C SER A 28 12.40 10.23 9.91
N ALA A 29 12.60 10.14 11.22
CA ALA A 29 12.10 9.02 11.99
C ALA A 29 10.58 9.04 11.78
N ALA A 30 10.09 8.17 10.90
CA ALA A 30 8.67 7.89 10.83
C ALA A 30 8.30 7.43 12.24
N THR A 31 7.63 8.30 12.98
CA THR A 31 6.98 7.89 14.21
C THR A 31 6.07 6.75 13.80
N ALA A 32 6.39 5.54 14.26
CA ALA A 32 5.48 4.41 14.17
C ALA A 32 4.28 4.79 15.04
N GLU A 33 3.33 5.52 14.46
CA GLU A 33 2.05 5.77 15.08
C GLU A 33 1.42 4.39 15.29
N ALA A 34 1.01 4.12 16.53
CA ALA A 34 0.41 2.84 16.86
C ALA A 34 -0.88 2.69 16.05
N THR A 35 -0.85 1.87 15.00
CA THR A 35 -2.03 1.63 14.18
C THR A 35 -3.03 0.79 14.96
N ALA A 36 -4.24 1.31 15.13
CA ALA A 36 -5.32 0.63 15.82
C ALA A 36 -6.37 0.14 14.83
N LEU A 37 -7.21 -0.80 15.27
CA LEU A 37 -8.30 -1.29 14.45
C LEU A 37 -9.32 -0.16 14.17
N PRO A 38 -9.85 -0.09 12.94
CA PRO A 38 -11.01 0.75 12.63
C PRO A 38 -12.20 0.44 13.54
N SER A 39 -12.96 1.48 13.89
CA SER A 39 -14.17 1.42 14.71
C SER A 39 -15.37 2.04 13.99
N ASP A 40 -16.57 1.74 14.48
CA ASP A 40 -17.85 2.16 13.90
C ASP A 40 -17.98 1.77 12.42
N CYS A 41 -17.63 0.52 12.14
CA CYS A 41 -17.70 -0.07 10.82
C CYS A 41 -19.12 -0.58 10.51
N HIS A 42 -19.58 -0.29 9.29
CA HIS A 42 -20.84 -0.74 8.74
C HIS A 42 -20.62 -1.37 7.37
N ALA A 43 -21.35 -2.44 7.07
CA ALA A 43 -21.44 -3.01 5.74
C ALA A 43 -22.89 -3.24 5.34
N GLU A 44 -23.18 -3.00 4.07
CA GLU A 44 -24.52 -3.12 3.50
C GLU A 44 -24.48 -3.58 2.04
N ILE A 45 -25.59 -4.15 1.58
CA ILE A 45 -25.80 -4.47 0.16
C ILE A 45 -26.30 -3.19 -0.51
N LEU A 46 -25.47 -2.63 -1.40
CA LEU A 46 -25.76 -1.37 -2.10
C LEU A 46 -26.49 -1.57 -3.42
N GLY A 47 -26.45 -2.79 -3.96
CA GLY A 47 -27.17 -3.18 -5.15
C GLY A 47 -27.20 -4.68 -5.31
N TRP A 48 -27.88 -5.15 -6.36
CA TRP A 48 -28.12 -6.58 -6.57
C TRP A 48 -26.83 -7.42 -6.67
N ASN A 49 -25.70 -6.83 -7.08
CA ASN A 49 -24.42 -7.54 -7.26
C ASN A 49 -23.25 -6.95 -6.47
N HIS A 50 -23.47 -6.05 -5.52
CA HIS A 50 -22.34 -5.44 -4.80
C HIS A 50 -22.69 -4.98 -3.40
N THR A 51 -21.65 -4.98 -2.56
CA THR A 51 -21.71 -4.55 -1.16
C THR A 51 -20.72 -3.43 -0.92
N GLY A 52 -21.03 -2.60 0.08
CA GLY A 52 -20.16 -1.56 0.59
C GLY A 52 -19.76 -1.83 2.03
N ALA A 53 -18.58 -1.35 2.41
CA ALA A 53 -18.18 -1.21 3.80
C ALA A 53 -17.51 0.15 4.02
N THR A 54 -17.82 0.75 5.16
CA THR A 54 -17.21 2.00 5.63
C THR A 54 -17.00 1.94 7.13
N CYS A 55 -15.98 2.62 7.63
CA CYS A 55 -15.76 2.80 9.07
C CYS A 55 -15.68 4.29 9.36
N ALA A 56 -16.40 4.76 10.37
CA ALA A 56 -16.39 6.19 10.72
C ALA A 56 -15.02 6.63 11.27
N GLN A 57 -14.28 5.71 11.88
CA GLN A 57 -12.94 5.96 12.41
C GLN A 57 -11.99 4.86 11.95
N SER A 58 -10.95 5.21 11.18
CA SER A 58 -9.95 4.24 10.74
C SER A 58 -8.91 3.94 11.82
N ASN A 59 -8.62 4.91 12.68
CA ASN A 59 -7.57 4.83 13.71
C ASN A 59 -6.20 4.41 13.14
N GLY A 60 -5.95 4.79 11.88
CA GLY A 60 -4.78 4.40 11.09
C GLY A 60 -4.88 3.02 10.44
N GLY A 61 -5.83 2.18 10.86
CA GLY A 61 -6.03 0.85 10.30
C GLY A 61 -6.81 0.85 9.00
N TRP A 62 -6.95 -0.34 8.43
CA TRP A 62 -7.57 -0.59 7.13
C TRP A 62 -8.82 -1.45 7.28
N TYR A 63 -9.78 -1.25 6.40
CA TYR A 63 -10.96 -2.10 6.27
C TYR A 63 -11.25 -2.42 4.80
N GLN A 64 -11.95 -3.53 4.57
CA GLN A 64 -12.44 -3.90 3.25
C GLN A 64 -13.86 -4.47 3.35
N ALA A 65 -14.63 -4.29 2.28
CA ALA A 65 -15.94 -4.89 2.09
C ALA A 65 -15.80 -6.35 1.66
N ILE A 66 -16.69 -7.20 2.15
CA ILE A 66 -16.81 -8.60 1.74
C ILE A 66 -18.26 -8.83 1.31
N ALA A 67 -18.45 -9.34 0.10
CA ALA A 67 -19.74 -9.76 -0.42
C ALA A 67 -19.82 -11.29 -0.37
N GLN A 68 -20.92 -11.84 0.11
CA GLN A 68 -21.25 -13.24 -0.17
C GLN A 68 -22.11 -13.26 -1.42
N CYS A 69 -21.57 -13.84 -2.49
CA CYS A 69 -22.16 -13.86 -3.81
C CYS A 69 -22.76 -15.23 -4.09
N GLN A 70 -24.04 -15.28 -4.47
CA GLN A 70 -24.74 -16.51 -4.80
C GLN A 70 -24.90 -16.65 -6.31
N SER A 71 -24.47 -17.78 -6.88
CA SER A 71 -24.72 -18.13 -8.29
C SER A 71 -26.19 -18.55 -8.52
N ALA A 72 -26.60 -18.71 -9.78
CA ALA A 72 -27.94 -19.20 -10.10
C ALA A 72 -28.17 -20.64 -9.62
N GLU A 73 -27.08 -21.41 -9.51
CA GLU A 73 -27.04 -22.78 -9.01
C GLU A 73 -27.07 -22.85 -7.47
N GLY A 74 -26.93 -21.70 -6.79
CA GLY A 74 -27.01 -21.58 -5.34
C GLY A 74 -25.66 -21.60 -4.63
N ASP A 75 -24.54 -21.71 -5.36
CA ASP A 75 -23.19 -21.71 -4.78
C ASP A 75 -22.86 -20.35 -4.18
N ILE A 76 -22.33 -20.34 -2.95
CA ILE A 76 -21.97 -19.11 -2.24
C ILE A 76 -20.46 -18.93 -2.28
N THR A 77 -19.99 -17.85 -2.90
CA THR A 77 -18.58 -17.49 -2.98
C THR A 77 -18.32 -16.12 -2.35
N PRO A 78 -17.38 -16.00 -1.40
CA PRO A 78 -16.99 -14.70 -0.88
C PRO A 78 -16.13 -13.92 -1.89
N ARG A 79 -16.41 -12.62 -2.04
CA ARG A 79 -15.60 -11.68 -2.82
C ARG A 79 -15.19 -10.52 -1.92
N SER A 80 -13.93 -10.10 -2.02
CA SER A 80 -13.40 -8.97 -1.23
C SER A 80 -13.16 -7.75 -2.12
N GLY A 81 -13.47 -6.57 -1.57
CA GLY A 81 -13.09 -5.28 -2.13
C GLY A 81 -11.64 -4.90 -1.79
N PRO A 82 -11.20 -3.70 -2.19
CA PRO A 82 -9.89 -3.19 -1.81
C PRO A 82 -9.86 -2.76 -0.34
N TRP A 83 -8.73 -2.96 0.34
CA TRP A 83 -8.45 -2.34 1.63
C TRP A 83 -8.42 -0.81 1.51
N ARG A 84 -9.05 -0.12 2.46
CA ARG A 84 -9.17 1.34 2.55
C ARG A 84 -8.96 1.80 3.98
N GLN A 85 -8.38 2.99 4.15
CA GLN A 85 -8.40 3.71 5.42
C GLN A 85 -9.58 4.70 5.48
N ASP A 86 -10.11 5.11 4.33
CA ASP A 86 -11.14 6.13 4.22
C ASP A 86 -12.10 5.87 3.05
N GLY A 87 -13.29 6.46 3.14
CA GLY A 87 -14.34 6.35 2.13
C GLY A 87 -15.12 5.03 2.16
N ASN A 88 -15.49 4.54 0.98
CA ASN A 88 -16.20 3.28 0.82
C ASN A 88 -15.28 2.24 0.19
N SER A 89 -15.14 1.09 0.83
CA SER A 89 -14.69 -0.12 0.15
C SER A 89 -15.89 -0.76 -0.54
N LEU A 90 -15.73 -1.16 -1.80
CA LEU A 90 -16.77 -1.83 -2.58
C LEU A 90 -16.31 -3.23 -2.98
N SER A 91 -17.18 -4.23 -2.81
CA SER A 91 -16.98 -5.59 -3.27
C SER A 91 -18.07 -5.99 -4.26
N TYR A 92 -17.70 -6.68 -5.33
CA TYR A 92 -18.60 -7.00 -6.44
C TYR A 92 -18.68 -8.52 -6.68
N CYS A 93 -19.90 -8.99 -6.90
CA CYS A 93 -20.20 -10.32 -7.42
C CYS A 93 -20.00 -10.36 -8.93
N LEU A 94 -19.65 -11.53 -9.48
CA LEU A 94 -19.30 -11.67 -10.88
C LEU A 94 -20.47 -12.15 -11.73
N GLY A 95 -20.55 -11.68 -12.97
CA GLY A 95 -21.51 -12.15 -13.96
C GLY A 95 -22.96 -11.98 -13.47
N THR A 96 -23.66 -13.10 -13.30
CA THR A 96 -25.06 -13.15 -12.85
C THR A 96 -25.21 -13.49 -11.36
N GLU A 97 -24.12 -13.53 -10.60
CA GLU A 97 -24.16 -13.73 -9.15
C GLU A 97 -24.86 -12.56 -8.45
N THR A 98 -25.61 -12.86 -7.39
CA THR A 98 -26.32 -11.85 -6.58
C THR A 98 -25.65 -11.72 -5.20
N ALA A 99 -25.50 -10.49 -4.71
CA ALA A 99 -25.04 -10.24 -3.35
C ALA A 99 -26.16 -10.58 -2.37
N ILE A 100 -25.93 -11.59 -1.52
CA ILE A 100 -26.92 -12.07 -0.55
C ILE A 100 -26.61 -11.67 0.90
N SER A 101 -25.35 -11.28 1.18
CA SER A 101 -24.98 -10.66 2.44
C SER A 101 -23.76 -9.75 2.27
N ALA A 102 -23.68 -8.74 3.14
CA ALA A 102 -22.56 -7.83 3.24
C ALA A 102 -21.85 -8.04 4.58
N GLN A 103 -20.51 -8.05 4.52
CA GLN A 103 -19.62 -8.16 5.67
C GLN A 103 -18.45 -7.20 5.47
N TYR A 104 -17.62 -7.04 6.50
CA TYR A 104 -16.38 -6.32 6.41
C TYR A 104 -15.27 -7.05 7.17
N ALA A 105 -14.03 -6.77 6.80
CA ALA A 105 -12.86 -7.14 7.58
C ALA A 105 -12.07 -5.88 7.93
N THR A 106 -11.38 -5.92 9.07
CA THR A 106 -10.54 -4.84 9.58
C THR A 106 -9.15 -5.36 9.91
N THR A 107 -8.13 -4.51 9.78
CA THR A 107 -6.76 -4.74 10.24
C THR A 107 -6.20 -3.42 10.79
N PRO A 108 -5.36 -3.45 11.83
CA PRO A 108 -4.47 -2.32 12.10
C PRO A 108 -3.54 -2.09 10.90
#